data_AF-A0A1C5WKP5-F1
#
_entry.id   AF-A0A1C5WKP5-F1
#
_cell.length_a   1.000
_cell.length_b   1.000
_cell.length_c   1.000
_cell.angle_alpha   90.00
_cell.angle_beta   90.00
_cell.angle_gamma   90.00
#
_symmetry.space_group_name_H-M   'P 1'
#
loop_
_entity.id
_entity.type
_entity.pdbx_description
1 polymer ?
#
loop_
_entity_poly.entity_id
_entity_poly.type
_entity_poly.pdbx_seq_one_letter_code
_entity_poly.pdbx_strand_id
1 'polypeptide(L)'
;MENDKIHDYTDAYLESYLRALDKTHNPDLAIQTAMGVTMVLRMIDAQNEPKQPAQPQINPMAALFGAMMQQAAQNQQEEGSEIESDDDE
;
A
#
# COMPACT_ATOMS: atom_id res chain seq x y z
N MET A 1 -13.09 -20.16 -6.05
CA MET A 1 -12.06 -19.63 -5.14
C MET A 1 -12.47 -18.31 -4.48
N GLU A 2 -13.06 -17.32 -5.16
CA GLU A 2 -13.56 -16.10 -4.48
C GLU A 2 -14.95 -16.29 -3.85
N ASN A 3 -15.86 -17.02 -4.51
CA ASN A 3 -17.14 -17.44 -3.92
C ASN A 3 -16.93 -18.29 -2.65
N ASP A 4 -15.89 -19.13 -2.62
CA ASP A 4 -15.60 -19.98 -1.46
C ASP A 4 -15.27 -19.12 -0.21
N LYS A 5 -14.46 -18.06 -0.37
CA LYS A 5 -14.15 -17.12 0.71
C LYS A 5 -15.38 -16.35 1.22
N ILE A 6 -16.29 -15.99 0.32
CA ILE A 6 -17.54 -15.30 0.72
C ILE A 6 -18.39 -16.23 1.57
N HIS A 7 -18.50 -17.51 1.20
CA HIS A 7 -19.19 -18.51 2.00
C HIS A 7 -18.50 -18.70 3.36
N ASP A 8 -17.19 -18.86 3.39
CA ASP A 8 -16.42 -19.04 4.63
C ASP A 8 -16.62 -17.86 5.62
N TYR A 9 -16.56 -16.61 5.14
CA TYR A 9 -16.81 -15.44 5.99
C TYR A 9 -18.28 -15.32 6.42
N THR A 10 -19.21 -15.71 5.57
CA THR A 10 -20.64 -15.67 5.91
C THR A 10 -20.96 -16.69 7.00
N ASP A 11 -20.41 -17.89 6.89
CA ASP A 11 -20.58 -18.95 7.89
C ASP A 11 -19.92 -18.56 9.22
N ALA A 12 -18.70 -18.02 9.17
CA ALA A 12 -18.00 -17.51 10.36
C ALA A 12 -18.76 -16.36 11.03
N TYR A 13 -19.37 -15.47 10.25
CA TYR A 13 -20.21 -14.39 10.76
C TYR A 13 -21.45 -14.96 11.48
N LEU A 14 -22.18 -15.88 10.84
CA LEU A 14 -23.41 -16.45 11.40
C LEU A 14 -23.14 -17.27 12.67
N GLU A 15 -22.08 -18.10 12.66
CA GLU A 15 -21.69 -18.88 13.83
C GLU A 15 -21.31 -17.96 15.01
N SER A 16 -20.51 -16.93 14.74
CA SER A 16 -20.12 -15.95 15.75
C SER A 16 -21.31 -15.18 16.29
N TYR A 17 -22.25 -14.80 15.42
CA TYR A 17 -23.47 -14.10 15.79
C TYR A 17 -24.34 -14.96 16.71
N LEU A 18 -24.63 -16.21 16.33
CA LEU A 18 -25.47 -17.11 17.12
C LEU A 18 -24.84 -17.41 18.47
N ARG A 19 -23.52 -17.66 18.52
CA ARG A 19 -22.79 -17.90 19.76
C ARG A 19 -22.75 -16.68 20.67
N ALA A 20 -22.60 -15.48 20.11
CA ALA A 20 -22.62 -14.26 20.88
C ALA A 20 -24.02 -13.96 21.40
N LEU A 21 -25.06 -14.18 20.58
CA LEU A 21 -26.46 -13.99 20.97
C LEU A 21 -26.85 -14.92 22.12
N ASP A 22 -26.44 -16.18 22.09
CA ASP A 22 -26.66 -17.16 23.17
C ASP A 22 -26.03 -16.72 24.51
N LYS A 23 -24.87 -16.05 24.46
CA LYS A 23 -24.18 -15.58 25.67
C LYS A 23 -24.69 -14.25 26.18
N THR A 24 -24.89 -13.29 25.29
CA THR A 24 -25.21 -11.89 25.65
C THR A 24 -26.69 -11.65 25.76
N HIS A 25 -27.52 -12.48 25.11
CA HIS A 25 -28.95 -12.26 24.93
C HIS A 25 -29.26 -10.86 24.36
N ASN A 26 -28.30 -10.30 23.61
CA ASN A 26 -28.38 -8.96 23.05
C ASN A 26 -27.95 -8.99 21.57
N PRO A 27 -28.88 -8.72 20.63
CA PRO A 27 -28.62 -8.83 19.20
C PRO A 27 -27.61 -7.78 18.70
N ASP A 28 -27.59 -6.57 19.27
CA ASP A 28 -26.65 -5.53 18.85
C ASP A 28 -25.21 -5.88 19.21
N LEU A 29 -25.01 -6.39 20.44
CA LEU A 29 -23.70 -6.87 20.89
C LEU A 29 -23.27 -8.12 20.09
N ALA A 30 -24.20 -8.99 19.73
CA ALA A 30 -23.91 -10.16 18.91
C ALA A 30 -23.47 -9.77 17.49
N ILE A 31 -24.14 -8.80 16.86
CA ILE A 31 -23.76 -8.24 15.55
C ILE A 31 -22.35 -7.64 15.60
N GLN A 32 -22.05 -6.82 16.61
CA GLN A 32 -20.72 -6.22 16.77
C GLN A 32 -19.64 -7.28 16.95
N THR A 33 -19.91 -8.31 17.74
CA THR A 33 -18.98 -9.41 17.98
C THR A 33 -18.70 -10.17 16.68
N ALA A 34 -19.75 -10.55 15.95
CA ALA A 34 -19.63 -11.27 14.69
C ALA A 34 -18.88 -10.47 13.60
N MET A 35 -19.15 -9.17 13.50
CA MET A 35 -18.40 -8.28 12.61
C MET A 35 -16.92 -8.21 12.99
N GLY A 36 -16.62 -8.07 14.29
CA GLY A 36 -15.24 -8.04 14.78
C GLY A 36 -14.46 -9.30 14.41
N VAL A 37 -15.05 -10.47 14.64
CA VAL A 37 -14.44 -11.76 14.26
C VAL A 37 -14.20 -11.84 12.75
N THR A 38 -15.22 -11.51 11.94
CA THR A 38 -15.12 -11.59 10.48
C THR A 38 -14.04 -10.65 9.93
N MET A 39 -13.91 -9.46 10.50
CA MET A 39 -12.88 -8.49 10.10
C MET A 39 -11.48 -8.99 10.43
N VAL A 40 -11.29 -9.61 11.60
CA VAL A 40 -10.00 -10.22 11.98
C VAL A 40 -9.62 -11.38 11.05
N LEU A 41 -10.57 -12.25 10.71
CA LEU A 41 -10.34 -13.35 9.76
C LEU A 41 -9.89 -12.82 8.39
N ARG A 42 -10.60 -11.81 7.87
CA ARG A 42 -10.21 -11.15 6.61
C ARG A 42 -8.81 -10.54 6.68
N MET A 43 -8.44 -9.93 7.80
CA MET A 43 -7.09 -9.37 7.99
C MET A 43 -6.01 -10.45 7.97
N ILE A 44 -6.25 -11.58 8.64
CA ILE A 44 -5.33 -12.73 8.64
C ILE A 44 -5.17 -13.26 7.21
N ASP A 45 -6.26 -13.44 6.48
CA ASP A 45 -6.20 -13.92 5.09
C ASP A 45 -5.47 -12.94 4.17
N ALA A 46 -5.73 -11.64 4.31
CA ALA A 46 -5.03 -10.60 3.55
C ALA A 46 -3.52 -10.52 3.89
N GLN A 47 -3.12 -10.91 5.10
CA GLN A 47 -1.71 -11.03 5.48
C GLN A 47 -1.05 -12.27 4.88
N ASN A 48 -1.82 -13.34 4.69
CA ASN A 48 -1.36 -14.61 4.12
C ASN A 48 -1.34 -14.61 2.59
N GLU A 49 -2.07 -13.70 1.93
CA GLU A 49 -1.98 -13.51 0.49
C GLU A 49 -0.60 -12.97 0.06
N PRO A 50 -0.04 -13.41 -1.08
CA PRO A 50 1.22 -12.88 -1.59
C PRO A 50 1.10 -11.37 -1.72
N LYS A 51 1.91 -10.63 -0.97
CA LYS A 51 1.99 -9.18 -1.10
C LYS A 51 2.28 -8.87 -2.55
N GLN A 52 1.37 -8.17 -3.24
CA GLN A 52 1.69 -7.60 -4.55
C GLN A 52 3.00 -6.81 -4.38
N PRO A 53 3.94 -6.91 -5.35
CA PRO A 53 5.16 -6.11 -5.28
C PRO A 53 4.72 -4.67 -5.09
N ALA A 54 5.21 -4.05 -4.00
CA ALA A 54 4.91 -2.66 -3.72
C ALA A 54 5.19 -1.88 -5.01
N GLN A 55 4.16 -1.24 -5.57
CA GLN A 55 4.39 -0.33 -6.68
C GLN A 55 5.48 0.64 -6.23
N PRO A 56 6.51 0.90 -7.05
CA PRO A 56 7.60 1.78 -6.66
C PRO A 56 6.99 3.09 -6.18
N GLN A 57 7.06 3.36 -4.87
CA GLN A 57 6.60 4.64 -4.34
C GLN A 57 7.60 5.67 -4.85
N ILE A 58 7.24 6.33 -5.95
CA ILE A 58 8.04 7.41 -6.50
C ILE A 58 8.03 8.49 -5.43
N ASN A 59 9.14 8.64 -4.71
CA ASN A 59 9.31 9.71 -3.75
C ASN A 59 9.36 11.05 -4.53
N PRO A 60 8.33 11.92 -4.41
CA PRO A 60 8.24 13.12 -5.23
C PRO A 60 9.40 14.09 -4.96
N MET A 61 9.96 14.07 -3.76
CA MET A 61 11.14 14.87 -3.42
C MET A 61 12.41 14.33 -4.09
N ALA A 62 12.55 13.01 -4.20
CA ALA A 62 13.68 12.41 -4.92
C ALA A 62 13.60 12.69 -6.43
N ALA A 63 12.39 12.68 -7.00
CA ALA A 63 12.17 13.04 -8.40
C ALA A 63 12.51 14.52 -8.68
N LEU A 64 12.07 15.42 -7.80
CA LEU A 64 12.38 16.85 -7.91
C LEU A 64 13.88 17.12 -7.78
N PHE A 65 14.54 16.49 -6.80
CA PHE A 65 15.98 16.64 -6.60
C PHE A 65 16.78 16.08 -7.78
N GLY A 66 16.37 14.94 -8.34
CA GLY A 66 16.96 14.37 -9.55
C GLY A 66 16.84 15.31 -10.76
N ALA A 67 15.67 15.90 -10.96
CA ALA A 67 15.45 16.89 -12.03
C ALA A 67 16.33 18.14 -11.84
N MET A 68 16.45 18.64 -10.60
CA MET A 68 17.30 19.79 -10.28
C MET A 68 18.79 19.49 -10.54
N MET A 69 19.27 18.31 -10.15
CA MET A 69 20.65 17.88 -10.42
C MET A 69 20.92 17.74 -11.92
N GLN A 70 19.98 17.19 -12.70
CA GLN A 70 20.12 17.12 -14.15
C GLN A 70 20.19 18.51 -14.78
N GLN A 71 19.38 19.45 -14.32
CA GLN A 71 19.38 20.83 -14.81
C GLN A 71 20.70 21.55 -14.44
N ALA A 72 21.23 21.33 -13.24
CA ALA A 72 22.54 21.86 -12.84
C ALA A 72 23.70 21.24 -13.65
N ALA A 73 23.63 19.95 -13.97
CA ALA A 73 24.64 19.28 -14.79
C ALA A 73 24.61 19.73 -16.25
N GLN A 74 23.43 20.02 -16.81
CA GLN A 74 23.29 20.62 -18.15
C GLN A 74 23.88 22.03 -18.18
N ASN A 75 23.59 22.86 -17.18
CA ASN A 75 24.11 24.22 -17.12
C ASN A 75 25.64 24.26 -16.93
N GLN A 76 26.25 23.28 -16.23
CA GLN A 76 27.72 23.18 -16.11
C GLN A 76 28.43 22.74 -17.40
N GLN A 77 27.74 22.03 -18.30
CA GLN A 77 28.31 21.66 -19.60
C GLN A 77 28.30 22.84 -20.59
N GLU A 78 27.37 23.79 -20.45
CA GLU A 78 27.31 24.99 -21.30
C GLU A 78 28.34 26.07 -20.87
N GLU A 79 28.66 26.21 -19.58
CA GLU A 79 29.66 27.18 -19.12
C GLU A 79 31.13 26.71 -19.25
N GLY A 80 31.37 25.46 -19.68
CA GLY A 80 32.70 24.87 -19.79
C GLY A 80 33.36 24.93 -21.18
N SER A 81 32.78 25.60 -22.18
CA SER A 81 33.30 25.61 -23.56
C SER A 81 33.92 26.94 -24.03
N GLU A 82 34.40 27.80 -23.13
CA GLU A 82 35.12 29.03 -23.50
C GLU A 82 36.48 29.14 -22.82
N ILE A 83 37.31 28.09 -22.87
CA ILE A 83 38.77 28.28 -22.77
C ILE A 83 39.45 27.31 -23.72
N GLU A 84 40.06 27.88 -24.77
CA GLU A 84 41.17 27.41 -25.64
C GLU A 84 40.88 27.98 -27.04
N SER A 85 41.72 28.69 -27.78
CA SER A 85 43.11 29.13 -27.64
C SER A 85 43.46 29.67 -29.04
N ASP A 86 44.00 30.88 -29.17
CA ASP A 86 44.75 31.33 -30.36
C ASP A 86 46.03 31.96 -29.79
N ASP A 87 47.09 31.19 -29.53
CA ASP A 87 48.12 30.67 -30.43
C ASP A 87 48.90 31.75 -31.19
N ASP A 88 50.22 31.69 -30.99
CA ASP A 88 51.26 32.63 -31.43
C ASP A 88 51.41 32.68 -32.96
N GLU A 89 51.51 33.89 -33.54
CA GLU A 89 52.40 34.22 -34.69
C GLU A 89 52.72 35.72 -34.77
#